data_AF-X1A2E1-F1
#
_entry.id   AF-X1A2E1-F1
#
_cell.length_a   1.000
_cell.length_b   1.000
_cell.length_c   1.000
_cell.angle_alpha   90.00
_cell.angle_beta   90.00
_cell.angle_gamma   90.00
#
_symmetry.space_group_name_H-M   'P 1'
#
loop_
_entity.id
_entity.type
_entity.pdbx_description
1 polymer ?
#
loop_
_entity_poly.entity_id
_entity_poly.type
_entity_poly.pdbx_seq_one_letter_code
_entity_poly.pdbx_strand_id
1 'polypeptide(L)'
;YVGRILNANPKNILLEFTATIDLSNPNIHDKYKDKIIYQYDLKQFRLDKYSKEIEVLQADFDSIDRALQAVILSQYRRKIAEKHKIKLKPVILFKSNYVNPPKQREENKIVSKEFKDKFLNKIKNLHTEDVDKFRESQSGTIQEAFEYFDANEITTENLIREIQNDFEETKCLSVDSNEDKERNQVLVNSLEAKDNEIRAVFAVEMLNEGWDVLNLFDIVRLYNTRDAREGRPGKTTMSEAQLIGRGARYFPFQLDAAQDKYKRKFDEDVDNKLRILEQLFYHSAYNVK
;
A
#
# COMPACT_ATOMS: atom_id res chain seq x y z
N TYR A 1 -9.61 -9.75 35.58
CA TYR A 1 -8.31 -9.77 36.28
C TYR A 1 -7.75 -8.37 36.48
N VAL A 2 -7.57 -7.57 35.40
CA VAL A 2 -7.07 -6.17 35.44
C VAL A 2 -7.85 -5.26 36.41
N GLY A 3 -9.19 -5.28 36.37
CA GLY A 3 -10.00 -4.43 37.26
C GLY A 3 -9.83 -4.72 38.77
N ARG A 4 -9.49 -5.96 39.14
CA ARG A 4 -9.24 -6.32 40.54
C ARG A 4 -7.92 -5.75 41.04
N ILE A 5 -6.92 -5.68 40.17
CA ILE A 5 -5.61 -5.06 40.46
C ILE A 5 -5.74 -3.55 40.51
N LEU A 6 -6.43 -2.94 39.54
CA LEU A 6 -6.68 -1.49 39.54
C LEU A 6 -7.37 -1.04 40.83
N ASN A 7 -8.38 -1.80 41.29
CA ASN A 7 -9.15 -1.45 42.49
C ASN A 7 -8.48 -1.88 43.80
N ALA A 8 -7.33 -2.57 43.77
CA ALA A 8 -6.65 -3.03 44.99
C ALA A 8 -5.96 -1.90 45.76
N ASN A 9 -5.63 -0.78 45.10
CA ASN A 9 -5.05 0.39 45.74
C ASN A 9 -5.56 1.66 45.02
N PRO A 10 -6.08 2.68 45.75
CA PRO A 10 -6.60 3.90 45.14
C PRO A 10 -5.56 4.74 44.38
N LYS A 11 -4.25 4.46 44.55
CA LYS A 11 -3.18 5.10 43.79
C LYS A 11 -2.86 4.41 42.45
N ASN A 12 -3.50 3.29 42.14
CA ASN A 12 -3.22 2.57 40.91
C ASN A 12 -3.76 3.35 39.70
N ILE A 13 -2.95 3.43 38.65
CA ILE A 13 -3.30 4.06 37.37
C ILE A 13 -3.25 2.96 36.31
N LEU A 14 -4.32 2.83 35.52
CA LEU A 14 -4.35 1.99 34.33
C LEU A 14 -4.19 2.90 33.10
N LEU A 15 -3.07 2.75 32.40
CA LEU A 15 -2.85 3.39 31.11
C LEU A 15 -3.21 2.38 30.00
N GLU A 16 -4.22 2.71 29.21
CA GLU A 16 -4.65 1.93 28.05
C GLU A 16 -4.14 2.60 26.78
N PHE A 17 -3.52 1.81 25.89
CA PHE A 17 -3.11 2.25 24.57
C PHE A 17 -3.98 1.51 23.56
N THR A 18 -4.63 2.25 22.65
CA THR A 18 -5.46 1.67 21.61
C THR A 18 -5.24 2.40 20.30
N ALA A 19 -5.09 1.64 19.21
CA ALA A 19 -4.87 2.17 17.87
C ALA A 19 -6.15 2.18 17.02
N THR A 20 -7.25 1.57 17.51
CA THR A 20 -8.42 1.22 16.70
C THR A 20 -9.74 1.61 17.35
N ILE A 21 -9.72 2.47 18.37
CA ILE A 21 -10.94 2.92 19.03
C ILE A 21 -11.83 3.71 18.07
N ASP A 22 -13.04 3.21 17.84
CA ASP A 22 -14.03 3.89 17.00
C ASP A 22 -14.83 4.91 17.83
N LEU A 23 -14.29 6.13 17.93
CA LEU A 23 -14.95 7.24 18.62
C LEU A 23 -16.17 7.79 17.85
N SER A 24 -16.42 7.34 16.61
CA SER A 24 -17.64 7.71 15.90
C SER A 24 -18.87 7.00 16.45
N ASN A 25 -18.68 5.87 17.14
CA ASN A 25 -19.75 5.16 17.84
C ASN A 25 -20.07 5.88 19.17
N PRO A 26 -21.30 6.41 19.36
CA PRO A 26 -21.66 7.16 20.55
C PRO A 26 -21.44 6.40 21.87
N ASN A 27 -21.67 5.08 21.87
CA ASN A 27 -21.49 4.23 23.05
C ASN A 27 -20.01 4.09 23.45
N ILE A 28 -19.11 4.01 22.45
CA ILE A 28 -17.67 3.95 22.69
C ILE A 28 -17.18 5.33 23.12
N HIS A 29 -17.61 6.39 22.44
CA HIS A 29 -17.28 7.76 22.80
C HIS A 29 -17.63 8.07 24.27
N ASP A 30 -18.86 7.81 24.71
CA ASP A 30 -19.27 8.10 26.09
C ASP A 30 -18.51 7.29 27.14
N LYS A 31 -18.08 6.07 26.81
CA LYS A 31 -17.27 5.24 27.71
C LYS A 31 -15.85 5.78 27.90
N TYR A 32 -15.30 6.46 26.89
CA TYR A 32 -13.89 6.83 26.82
C TYR A 32 -13.62 8.33 26.87
N LYS A 33 -14.61 9.20 26.62
CA LYS A 33 -14.42 10.67 26.53
C LYS A 33 -13.69 11.27 27.73
N ASP A 34 -14.01 10.83 28.95
CA ASP A 34 -13.41 11.33 30.18
C ASP A 34 -12.12 10.57 30.58
N LYS A 35 -11.66 9.64 29.74
CA LYS A 35 -10.47 8.79 29.96
C LYS A 35 -9.36 9.02 28.94
N ILE A 36 -9.66 9.74 27.84
CA ILE A 36 -8.67 10.04 26.80
C ILE A 36 -7.76 11.14 27.31
N ILE A 37 -6.49 10.79 27.53
CA ILE A 37 -5.44 11.73 27.95
C ILE A 37 -4.76 12.35 26.72
N TYR A 38 -4.63 11.59 25.64
CA TYR A 38 -4.01 12.03 24.40
C TYR A 38 -4.55 11.23 23.21
N GLN A 39 -4.81 11.90 22.09
CA GLN A 39 -5.25 11.28 20.85
C GLN A 39 -4.22 11.54 19.75
N TYR A 40 -3.66 10.46 19.20
CA TYR A 40 -2.69 10.51 18.12
C TYR A 40 -3.11 9.53 17.04
N ASP A 41 -4.04 9.99 16.20
CA ASP A 41 -4.61 9.19 15.13
C ASP A 41 -3.76 9.25 13.85
N LEU A 42 -4.19 8.50 12.83
CA LEU A 42 -3.51 8.46 11.53
C LEU A 42 -3.41 9.84 10.89
N LYS A 43 -4.40 10.73 11.12
CA LYS A 43 -4.39 12.09 10.57
C LYS A 43 -3.25 12.89 11.20
N GLN A 44 -3.12 12.89 12.53
CA GLN A 44 -2.02 13.59 13.17
C GLN A 44 -0.66 12.96 12.85
N PHE A 45 -0.56 11.62 12.83
CA PHE A 45 0.66 10.91 12.43
C PHE A 45 1.12 11.27 11.00
N ARG A 46 0.16 11.44 10.08
CA ARG A 46 0.40 11.93 8.71
C ARG A 46 0.84 13.39 8.70
N LEU A 47 0.13 14.28 9.41
CA LEU A 47 0.46 15.70 9.48
C LEU A 47 1.85 15.96 10.09
N ASP A 48 2.26 15.12 11.05
CA ASP A 48 3.58 15.17 11.68
C ASP A 48 4.68 14.51 10.82
N LYS A 49 4.33 14.08 9.59
CA LYS A 49 5.23 13.60 8.54
C LYS A 49 5.86 12.22 8.80
N TYR A 50 5.28 11.42 9.69
CA TYR A 50 5.77 10.08 10.03
C TYR A 50 5.15 8.95 9.18
N SER A 51 4.15 9.26 8.36
CA SER A 51 3.62 8.37 7.32
C SER A 51 4.10 8.80 5.95
N LYS A 52 3.97 7.94 4.94
CA LYS A 52 3.90 8.35 3.54
C LYS A 52 2.66 9.21 3.30
N GLU A 53 2.74 10.08 2.31
CA GLU A 53 1.60 10.87 1.83
C GLU A 53 0.70 9.97 0.98
N ILE A 54 -0.60 9.96 1.23
CA ILE A 54 -1.51 9.00 0.60
C ILE A 54 -2.16 9.69 -0.60
N GLU A 55 -1.83 9.22 -1.79
CA GLU A 55 -2.37 9.72 -3.05
C GLU A 55 -3.32 8.69 -3.66
N VAL A 56 -4.48 9.12 -4.13
CA VAL A 56 -5.46 8.22 -4.76
C VAL A 56 -5.36 8.37 -6.28
N LEU A 57 -4.96 7.30 -6.97
CA LEU A 57 -5.02 7.24 -8.43
C LEU A 57 -6.33 6.58 -8.85
N GLN A 58 -7.22 7.41 -9.36
CA GLN A 58 -8.48 6.97 -9.94
C GLN A 58 -8.34 6.91 -11.45
N ALA A 59 -8.58 5.74 -12.01
CA ALA A 59 -8.61 5.56 -13.45
C ALA A 59 -9.60 4.44 -13.78
N ASP A 60 -10.45 4.68 -14.78
CA ASP A 60 -11.43 3.70 -15.29
C ASP A 60 -10.72 2.64 -16.15
N PHE A 61 -9.84 1.89 -15.51
CA PHE A 61 -9.05 0.82 -16.08
C PHE A 61 -9.48 -0.52 -15.49
N ASP A 62 -9.32 -1.57 -16.29
CA ASP A 62 -9.46 -2.92 -15.79
C ASP A 62 -8.42 -3.22 -14.70
N SER A 63 -8.59 -4.35 -14.01
CA SER A 63 -7.70 -4.71 -12.89
C SER A 63 -6.26 -4.97 -13.29
N ILE A 64 -5.99 -5.40 -14.54
CA ILE A 64 -4.64 -5.64 -15.03
C ILE A 64 -3.97 -4.33 -15.41
N ASP A 65 -4.67 -3.42 -16.05
CA ASP A 65 -4.13 -2.14 -16.45
C ASP A 65 -3.79 -1.28 -15.24
N ARG A 66 -4.64 -1.28 -14.20
CA ARG A 66 -4.30 -0.66 -12.91
C ARG A 66 -3.06 -1.29 -12.26
N ALA A 67 -2.90 -2.61 -12.38
CA ALA A 67 -1.71 -3.29 -11.89
C ALA A 67 -0.45 -2.88 -12.67
N LEU A 68 -0.54 -2.75 -13.99
CA LEU A 68 0.58 -2.30 -14.83
C LEU A 68 0.98 -0.86 -14.51
N GLN A 69 0.04 0.04 -14.24
CA GLN A 69 0.36 1.40 -13.78
C GLN A 69 1.17 1.39 -12.48
N ALA A 70 0.75 0.60 -11.49
CA ALA A 70 1.49 0.46 -10.24
C ALA A 70 2.89 -0.13 -10.46
N VAL A 71 3.04 -1.08 -11.39
CA VAL A 71 4.33 -1.66 -11.79
C VAL A 71 5.25 -0.60 -12.40
N ILE A 72 4.74 0.24 -13.30
CA ILE A 72 5.49 1.34 -13.92
C ILE A 72 5.97 2.34 -12.85
N LEU A 73 5.08 2.75 -11.92
CA LEU A 73 5.46 3.62 -10.82
C LEU A 73 6.47 2.97 -9.86
N SER A 74 6.36 1.66 -9.62
CA SER A 74 7.33 0.90 -8.83
C SER A 74 8.73 0.97 -9.46
N GLN A 75 8.84 0.83 -10.78
CA GLN A 75 10.11 0.98 -11.50
C GLN A 75 10.63 2.41 -11.47
N TYR A 76 9.76 3.40 -11.67
CA TYR A 76 10.13 4.81 -11.56
C TYR A 76 10.72 5.14 -10.18
N ARG A 77 10.03 4.75 -9.09
CA ARG A 77 10.51 4.94 -7.71
C ARG A 77 11.87 4.29 -7.48
N ARG A 78 12.04 3.05 -7.95
CA ARG A 78 13.30 2.33 -7.81
C ARG A 78 14.45 3.10 -8.48
N LYS A 79 14.25 3.58 -9.70
CA LYS A 79 15.27 4.35 -10.44
C LYS A 79 15.58 5.70 -9.80
N ILE A 80 14.57 6.42 -9.30
CA ILE A 80 14.78 7.66 -8.54
C ILE A 80 15.61 7.40 -7.28
N ALA A 81 15.29 6.32 -6.55
CA ALA A 81 16.05 5.94 -5.36
C ALA A 81 17.50 5.57 -5.70
N GLU A 82 17.71 4.75 -6.73
CA GLU A 82 19.03 4.32 -7.20
C GLU A 82 19.90 5.52 -7.62
N LYS A 83 19.33 6.49 -8.36
CA LYS A 83 20.01 7.74 -8.74
C LYS A 83 20.55 8.52 -7.53
N HIS A 84 19.85 8.42 -6.39
CA HIS A 84 20.22 9.08 -5.14
C HIS A 84 20.91 8.15 -4.14
N LYS A 85 21.35 6.97 -4.58
CA LYS A 85 22.04 5.96 -3.76
C LYS A 85 21.21 5.46 -2.58
N ILE A 86 19.88 5.57 -2.67
CA ILE A 86 18.93 5.06 -1.70
C ILE A 86 18.60 3.61 -2.08
N LYS A 87 18.85 2.68 -1.16
CA LYS A 87 18.52 1.26 -1.35
C LYS A 87 17.04 1.03 -1.07
N LEU A 88 16.20 1.35 -2.06
CA LEU A 88 14.77 1.14 -1.98
C LEU A 88 14.32 0.01 -2.90
N LYS A 89 13.49 -0.88 -2.37
CA LYS A 89 12.78 -1.92 -3.11
C LYS A 89 11.27 -1.71 -2.94
N PRO A 90 10.61 -0.97 -3.84
CA PRO A 90 9.18 -0.69 -3.72
C PRO A 90 8.35 -1.96 -3.92
N VAL A 91 7.40 -2.20 -3.00
CA VAL A 91 6.47 -3.34 -3.02
C VAL A 91 5.05 -2.86 -3.30
N ILE A 92 4.34 -3.65 -4.10
CA ILE A 92 2.93 -3.44 -4.46
C ILE A 92 2.06 -4.48 -3.75
N LEU A 93 0.95 -4.04 -3.14
CA LEU A 93 -0.09 -4.92 -2.64
C LEU A 93 -1.27 -4.97 -3.61
N PHE A 94 -1.57 -6.15 -4.13
CA PHE A 94 -2.75 -6.45 -4.93
C PHE A 94 -3.86 -6.97 -4.03
N LYS A 95 -4.90 -6.13 -3.83
CA LYS A 95 -5.99 -6.41 -2.92
C LYS A 95 -7.20 -7.00 -3.66
N SER A 96 -7.39 -8.30 -3.48
CA SER A 96 -8.53 -9.09 -3.94
C SER A 96 -9.65 -9.16 -2.89
N ASN A 97 -10.80 -9.73 -3.23
CA ASN A 97 -11.93 -9.93 -2.31
C ASN A 97 -12.40 -11.39 -2.18
N TYR A 98 -11.80 -12.34 -2.90
CA TYR A 98 -12.10 -13.77 -2.80
C TYR A 98 -10.85 -14.64 -2.73
N VAL A 99 -10.83 -15.58 -1.78
CA VAL A 99 -9.77 -16.62 -1.69
C VAL A 99 -10.06 -17.75 -2.66
N ASN A 100 -11.31 -18.21 -2.68
CA ASN A 100 -11.76 -19.34 -3.49
C ASN A 100 -12.73 -18.89 -4.60
N PRO A 101 -12.74 -19.57 -5.76
CA PRO A 101 -13.69 -19.29 -6.83
C PRO A 101 -15.15 -19.35 -6.35
N PRO A 102 -15.96 -18.31 -6.59
CA PRO A 102 -17.38 -18.35 -6.25
C PRO A 102 -18.12 -19.36 -7.14
N LYS A 103 -19.25 -19.89 -6.64
CA LYS A 103 -20.11 -20.82 -7.40
C LYS A 103 -20.65 -20.23 -8.71
N GLN A 104 -20.81 -18.91 -8.76
CA GLN A 104 -21.20 -18.15 -9.94
C GLN A 104 -20.17 -17.05 -10.18
N ARG A 105 -19.72 -16.91 -11.43
CA ARG A 105 -18.78 -15.86 -11.82
C ARG A 105 -19.48 -14.51 -11.78
N GLU A 106 -18.93 -13.59 -11.02
CA GLU A 106 -19.36 -12.21 -10.94
C GLU A 106 -18.12 -11.34 -11.17
N GLU A 107 -18.23 -10.34 -12.04
CA GLU A 107 -17.12 -9.49 -12.45
C GLU A 107 -16.42 -8.79 -11.27
N ASN A 108 -17.17 -8.47 -10.21
CA ASN A 108 -16.63 -7.81 -9.02
C ASN A 108 -15.97 -8.77 -8.02
N LYS A 109 -16.02 -10.08 -8.25
CA LYS A 109 -15.43 -11.10 -7.37
C LYS A 109 -14.08 -11.53 -7.94
N ILE A 110 -13.03 -10.90 -7.43
CA ILE A 110 -11.66 -11.17 -7.85
C ILE A 110 -11.04 -12.21 -6.93
N VAL A 111 -10.76 -13.38 -7.51
CA VAL A 111 -10.06 -14.47 -6.84
C VAL A 111 -8.57 -14.17 -6.88
N SER A 112 -7.92 -14.12 -5.71
CA SER A 112 -6.52 -13.71 -5.57
C SER A 112 -5.56 -14.55 -6.39
N LYS A 113 -5.70 -15.88 -6.34
CA LYS A 113 -4.88 -16.81 -7.11
C LYS A 113 -5.05 -16.63 -8.62
N GLU A 114 -6.29 -16.55 -9.10
CA GLU A 114 -6.57 -16.37 -10.54
C GLU A 114 -6.02 -15.03 -11.06
N PHE A 115 -6.12 -13.97 -10.24
CA PHE A 115 -5.54 -12.69 -10.61
C PHE A 115 -4.01 -12.74 -10.63
N LYS A 116 -3.36 -13.39 -9.65
CA LYS A 116 -1.91 -13.60 -9.65
C LYS A 116 -1.48 -14.33 -10.92
N ASP A 117 -2.15 -15.40 -11.31
CA ASP A 117 -1.83 -16.16 -12.53
C ASP A 117 -2.00 -15.29 -13.79
N LYS A 118 -3.09 -14.51 -13.86
CA LYS A 118 -3.34 -13.55 -14.95
C LYS A 118 -2.24 -12.48 -15.02
N PHE A 119 -1.85 -11.95 -13.86
CA PHE A 119 -0.79 -10.94 -13.75
C PHE A 119 0.56 -11.50 -14.19
N LEU A 120 0.97 -12.66 -13.68
CA LEU A 120 2.25 -13.30 -14.05
C LEU A 120 2.30 -13.61 -15.55
N ASN A 121 1.20 -14.11 -16.12
CA ASN A 121 1.10 -14.32 -17.57
C ASN A 121 1.21 -13.02 -18.35
N LYS A 122 0.61 -11.93 -17.85
CA LYS A 122 0.72 -10.60 -18.47
C LYS A 122 2.15 -10.07 -18.42
N ILE A 123 2.82 -10.15 -17.27
CA ILE A 123 4.21 -9.73 -17.11
C ILE A 123 5.13 -10.52 -18.05
N LYS A 124 4.97 -11.85 -18.12
CA LYS A 124 5.78 -12.71 -18.99
C LYS A 124 5.64 -12.38 -20.48
N ASN A 125 4.46 -11.95 -20.92
CA ASN A 125 4.14 -11.64 -22.31
C ASN A 125 3.89 -10.14 -22.52
N LEU A 126 4.61 -9.28 -21.80
CA LEU A 126 4.43 -7.84 -21.88
C LEU A 126 5.00 -7.30 -23.20
N HIS A 127 4.20 -6.49 -23.91
CA HIS A 127 4.58 -5.85 -25.16
C HIS A 127 4.67 -4.32 -25.00
N THR A 128 5.31 -3.64 -25.96
CA THR A 128 5.47 -2.17 -25.94
C THR A 128 4.14 -1.45 -25.85
N GLU A 129 3.14 -1.88 -26.63
CA GLU A 129 1.77 -1.32 -26.62
C GLU A 129 1.10 -1.36 -25.23
N ASP A 130 1.42 -2.38 -24.42
CA ASP A 130 0.87 -2.51 -23.07
C ASP A 130 1.40 -1.47 -22.09
N VAL A 131 2.59 -0.94 -22.36
CA VAL A 131 3.27 0.06 -21.55
C VAL A 131 3.02 1.44 -22.11
N ASP A 132 3.20 1.61 -23.43
CA ASP A 132 3.14 2.91 -24.10
C ASP A 132 1.74 3.53 -24.07
N LYS A 133 0.67 2.72 -23.95
CA LYS A 133 -0.69 3.25 -23.74
C LYS A 133 -0.83 4.14 -22.50
N PHE A 134 0.08 4.05 -21.53
CA PHE A 134 0.08 4.89 -20.34
C PHE A 134 0.83 6.20 -20.50
N ARG A 135 1.52 6.44 -21.62
CA ARG A 135 2.21 7.71 -21.90
C ARG A 135 1.23 8.90 -21.97
N GLU A 136 0.01 8.64 -22.42
CA GLU A 136 -1.09 9.62 -22.49
C GLU A 136 -2.00 9.58 -21.25
N SER A 137 -1.54 8.98 -20.14
CA SER A 137 -2.29 8.92 -18.89
C SER A 137 -2.68 10.31 -18.39
N GLN A 138 -3.87 10.46 -17.83
CA GLN A 138 -4.31 11.72 -17.19
C GLN A 138 -3.62 11.99 -15.84
N SER A 139 -2.89 11.01 -15.30
CA SER A 139 -2.12 11.16 -14.07
C SER A 139 -0.77 11.82 -14.37
N GLY A 140 -0.55 13.02 -13.81
CA GLY A 140 0.72 13.74 -13.94
C GLY A 140 1.92 12.92 -13.45
N THR A 141 1.76 12.15 -12.36
CA THR A 141 2.84 11.27 -11.86
C THR A 141 3.22 10.15 -12.84
N ILE A 142 2.25 9.64 -13.61
CA ILE A 142 2.55 8.63 -14.64
C ILE A 142 3.29 9.29 -15.80
N GLN A 143 2.89 10.49 -16.21
CA GLN A 143 3.60 11.26 -17.24
C GLN A 143 5.04 11.55 -16.82
N GLU A 144 5.25 12.03 -15.58
CA GLU A 144 6.58 12.27 -15.01
C GLU A 144 7.48 11.03 -15.01
N ALA A 145 6.90 9.84 -14.80
CA ALA A 145 7.63 8.58 -14.89
C ALA A 145 8.15 8.33 -16.32
N PHE A 146 7.30 8.52 -17.33
CA PHE A 146 7.71 8.37 -18.73
C PHE A 146 8.71 9.44 -19.18
N GLU A 147 8.48 10.70 -18.81
CA GLU A 147 9.45 11.78 -19.06
C GLU A 147 10.82 11.46 -18.45
N TYR A 148 10.84 10.88 -17.24
CA TYR A 148 12.08 10.42 -16.63
C TYR A 148 12.72 9.28 -17.43
N PHE A 149 11.95 8.27 -17.86
CA PHE A 149 12.51 7.17 -18.64
C PHE A 149 13.11 7.67 -19.96
N ASP A 150 12.39 8.52 -20.68
CA ASP A 150 12.84 9.10 -21.95
C ASP A 150 14.09 9.97 -21.74
N ALA A 151 14.10 10.83 -20.71
CA ALA A 151 15.25 11.69 -20.39
C ALA A 151 16.51 10.93 -19.93
N ASN A 152 16.38 9.66 -19.52
CA ASN A 152 17.50 8.80 -19.14
C ASN A 152 17.73 7.66 -20.15
N GLU A 153 17.19 7.78 -21.37
CA GLU A 153 17.37 6.82 -22.48
C GLU A 153 16.93 5.39 -22.14
N ILE A 154 15.93 5.25 -21.26
CA ILE A 154 15.33 3.95 -20.90
C ILE A 154 14.22 3.68 -21.90
N THR A 155 14.52 2.86 -22.91
CA THR A 155 13.52 2.44 -23.90
C THR A 155 12.44 1.58 -23.27
N THR A 156 11.26 1.55 -23.90
CA THR A 156 10.13 0.72 -23.46
C THR A 156 10.53 -0.76 -23.39
N GLU A 157 11.35 -1.27 -24.31
CA GLU A 157 11.84 -2.65 -24.30
C GLU A 157 12.76 -2.95 -23.11
N ASN A 158 13.63 -2.00 -22.75
CA ASN A 158 14.48 -2.12 -21.56
C ASN A 158 13.62 -2.16 -20.30
N LEU A 159 12.63 -1.27 -20.19
CA LEU A 159 11.69 -1.24 -19.08
C LEU A 159 10.90 -2.56 -18.97
N ILE A 160 10.45 -3.12 -20.10
CA ILE A 160 9.75 -4.42 -20.13
C ILE A 160 10.63 -5.53 -19.56
N ARG A 161 11.91 -5.62 -19.97
CA ARG A 161 12.83 -6.63 -19.45
C ARG A 161 13.06 -6.51 -17.95
N GLU A 162 13.20 -5.28 -17.45
CA GLU A 162 13.31 -5.01 -16.02
C GLU A 162 12.06 -5.45 -15.27
N ILE A 163 10.87 -5.08 -15.77
CA ILE A 163 9.58 -5.49 -15.21
C ILE A 163 9.46 -7.02 -15.16
N GLN A 164 9.80 -7.70 -16.25
CA GLN A 164 9.76 -9.16 -16.35
C GLN A 164 10.62 -9.84 -15.29
N ASN A 165 11.84 -9.34 -15.08
CA ASN A 165 12.76 -9.86 -14.06
C ASN A 165 12.30 -9.53 -12.64
N ASP A 166 11.82 -8.31 -12.41
CA ASP A 166 11.48 -7.83 -11.08
C ASP A 166 10.15 -8.37 -10.55
N PHE A 167 9.23 -8.71 -11.44
CA PHE A 167 7.91 -9.23 -11.11
C PHE A 167 7.73 -10.69 -11.55
N GLU A 168 8.84 -11.43 -11.65
CA GLU A 168 8.79 -12.87 -11.84
C GLU A 168 8.11 -13.59 -10.65
N GLU A 169 7.75 -14.86 -10.85
CA GLU A 169 6.94 -15.62 -9.90
C GLU A 169 7.53 -15.71 -8.48
N THR A 170 8.86 -15.88 -8.37
CA THR A 170 9.57 -15.99 -7.08
C THR A 170 9.52 -14.70 -6.26
N LYS A 171 9.29 -13.55 -6.91
CA LYS A 171 9.17 -12.23 -6.30
C LYS A 171 7.70 -11.81 -6.07
N CYS A 172 6.76 -12.69 -6.38
CA CYS A 172 5.32 -12.47 -6.26
C CYS A 172 4.71 -13.40 -5.19
N LEU A 173 4.48 -12.85 -4.00
CA LEU A 173 4.03 -13.60 -2.84
C LEU A 173 2.50 -13.67 -2.74
N SER A 174 1.95 -14.86 -2.50
CA SER A 174 0.53 -15.05 -2.17
C SER A 174 0.40 -15.35 -0.69
N VAL A 175 -0.45 -14.62 0.02
CA VAL A 175 -0.62 -14.77 1.48
C VAL A 175 -1.93 -15.46 1.88
N ASP A 176 -2.78 -15.76 0.89
CA ASP A 176 -4.11 -16.34 1.10
C ASP A 176 -4.10 -17.87 1.17
N SER A 177 -2.97 -18.52 0.84
CA SER A 177 -2.82 -19.96 0.91
C SER A 177 -2.42 -20.40 2.31
N ASN A 178 -3.02 -21.49 2.81
CA ASN A 178 -2.57 -22.15 4.04
C ASN A 178 -1.22 -22.85 3.89
N GLU A 179 -0.79 -23.12 2.66
CA GLU A 179 0.54 -23.61 2.34
C GLU A 179 1.58 -22.54 2.72
N ASP A 180 2.57 -22.93 3.53
CA ASP A 180 3.70 -22.12 3.97
C ASP A 180 3.34 -20.80 4.70
N LYS A 181 2.21 -20.79 5.44
CA LYS A 181 1.72 -19.60 6.17
C LYS A 181 2.78 -18.94 7.06
N GLU A 182 3.59 -19.70 7.79
CA GLU A 182 4.65 -19.16 8.66
C GLU A 182 5.75 -18.46 7.85
N ARG A 183 6.24 -19.12 6.79
CA ARG A 183 7.25 -18.54 5.89
C ARG A 183 6.73 -17.29 5.21
N ASN A 184 5.49 -17.32 4.70
CA ASN A 184 4.87 -16.18 4.05
C ASN A 184 4.71 -15.01 5.03
N GLN A 185 4.33 -15.28 6.28
CA GLN A 185 4.24 -14.26 7.32
C GLN A 185 5.59 -13.60 7.61
N VAL A 186 6.68 -14.38 7.66
CA VAL A 186 8.05 -13.84 7.83
C VAL A 186 8.43 -12.94 6.65
N LEU A 187 8.19 -13.38 5.41
CA LEU A 187 8.49 -12.59 4.21
C LEU A 187 7.68 -11.29 4.15
N VAL A 188 6.39 -11.35 4.50
CA VAL A 188 5.50 -10.19 4.52
C VAL A 188 5.90 -9.18 5.59
N ASN A 189 6.41 -9.64 6.74
CA ASN A 189 6.83 -8.76 7.84
C ASN A 189 8.25 -8.22 7.70
N SER A 190 8.99 -8.64 6.66
CA SER A 190 10.39 -8.26 6.43
C SER A 190 10.62 -7.75 5.00
N LEU A 191 9.61 -7.12 4.40
CA LEU A 191 9.67 -6.68 3.00
C LEU A 191 10.83 -5.71 2.69
N GLU A 192 11.29 -4.97 3.70
CA GLU A 192 12.44 -4.06 3.63
C GLU A 192 13.81 -4.74 3.79
N ALA A 193 13.84 -6.01 4.20
CA ALA A 193 15.08 -6.77 4.35
C ALA A 193 15.78 -6.94 3.00
N LYS A 194 17.12 -6.92 3.01
CA LYS A 194 17.94 -6.90 1.79
C LYS A 194 17.92 -8.23 1.02
N ASP A 195 17.75 -9.32 1.75
CA ASP A 195 17.65 -10.69 1.26
C ASP A 195 16.21 -11.09 0.89
N ASN A 196 15.24 -10.26 1.25
CA ASN A 196 13.87 -10.40 0.79
C ASN A 196 13.76 -9.79 -0.61
N GLU A 197 13.39 -10.58 -1.62
CA GLU A 197 13.27 -10.11 -3.01
C GLU A 197 11.82 -9.84 -3.44
N ILE A 198 10.84 -9.99 -2.53
CA ILE A 198 9.42 -9.82 -2.87
C ILE A 198 9.16 -8.39 -3.36
N ARG A 199 8.46 -8.29 -4.50
CA ARG A 199 8.04 -7.04 -5.18
C ARG A 199 6.53 -6.89 -5.28
N ALA A 200 5.79 -7.99 -5.21
CA ALA A 200 4.34 -7.98 -5.21
C ALA A 200 3.78 -8.93 -4.15
N VAL A 201 2.71 -8.49 -3.47
CA VAL A 201 1.95 -9.30 -2.51
C VAL A 201 0.50 -9.38 -2.98
N PHE A 202 -0.06 -10.57 -3.01
CA PHE A 202 -1.45 -10.85 -3.38
C PHE A 202 -2.22 -11.31 -2.16
N ALA A 203 -3.27 -10.57 -1.78
CA ALA A 203 -4.02 -10.78 -0.55
C ALA A 203 -5.52 -10.53 -0.71
N VAL A 204 -6.34 -11.28 0.02
CA VAL A 204 -7.80 -11.10 0.17
C VAL A 204 -8.12 -10.52 1.53
N GLU A 205 -7.57 -11.10 2.58
CA GLU A 205 -7.79 -10.62 3.94
C GLU A 205 -6.67 -9.66 4.35
N MET A 206 -6.93 -8.94 5.43
CA MET A 206 -5.94 -8.06 6.01
C MET A 206 -4.76 -8.89 6.46
N LEU A 207 -3.56 -8.46 6.08
CA LEU A 207 -2.35 -9.02 6.65
C LEU A 207 -2.45 -8.89 8.17
N ASN A 208 -2.10 -9.98 8.86
CA ASN A 208 -2.40 -10.20 10.27
C ASN A 208 -1.95 -9.02 11.16
N GLU A 209 -2.49 -8.94 12.39
CA GLU A 209 -2.05 -7.95 13.38
C GLU A 209 -0.51 -7.90 13.48
N GLY A 210 0.06 -6.70 13.38
CA GLY A 210 1.51 -6.49 13.37
C GLY A 210 2.16 -6.33 11.99
N TRP A 211 1.39 -6.36 10.89
CA TRP A 211 1.92 -5.99 9.57
C TRP A 211 2.13 -4.47 9.46
N ASP A 212 3.32 -4.00 9.85
CA ASP A 212 3.83 -2.64 9.60
C ASP A 212 5.06 -2.78 8.70
N VAL A 213 4.97 -2.28 7.46
CA VAL A 213 6.08 -2.41 6.49
C VAL A 213 6.47 -1.06 5.90
N LEU A 214 7.78 -0.89 5.72
CA LEU A 214 8.35 0.37 5.23
C LEU A 214 8.37 0.42 3.70
N ASN A 215 8.47 -0.73 3.04
CA ASN A 215 8.65 -0.83 1.60
C ASN A 215 7.35 -0.95 0.80
N LEU A 216 6.16 -0.83 1.41
CA LEU A 216 4.90 -0.76 0.67
C LEU A 216 4.70 0.66 0.10
N PHE A 217 4.52 0.76 -1.21
CA PHE A 217 4.35 2.04 -1.93
C PHE A 217 3.08 2.12 -2.76
N ASP A 218 2.50 0.98 -3.16
CA ASP A 218 1.27 0.96 -3.93
C ASP A 218 0.31 -0.09 -3.37
N ILE A 219 -0.96 0.27 -3.27
CA ILE A 219 -2.06 -0.64 -2.99
C ILE A 219 -3.00 -0.57 -4.19
N VAL A 220 -3.18 -1.69 -4.88
CA VAL A 220 -4.06 -1.81 -6.04
C VAL A 220 -5.30 -2.59 -5.62
N ARG A 221 -6.44 -1.88 -5.48
CA ARG A 221 -7.72 -2.53 -5.19
C ARG A 221 -8.28 -3.14 -6.48
N LEU A 222 -8.42 -4.45 -6.55
CA LEU A 222 -8.79 -5.13 -7.79
C LEU A 222 -10.31 -5.17 -8.05
N TYR A 223 -11.12 -4.95 -7.01
CA TYR A 223 -12.58 -4.91 -7.08
C TYR A 223 -13.12 -3.49 -6.91
N ASN A 224 -14.39 -3.32 -7.26
CA ASN A 224 -15.17 -2.10 -7.05
C ASN A 224 -15.97 -2.20 -5.75
N THR A 225 -16.02 -1.11 -4.99
CA THR A 225 -16.84 -1.01 -3.79
C THR A 225 -18.27 -0.64 -4.17
N ARG A 226 -19.23 -1.53 -3.90
CA ARG A 226 -20.68 -1.25 -4.02
C ARG A 226 -21.34 -0.92 -2.68
N ASP A 227 -20.57 -0.86 -1.59
CA ASP A 227 -21.08 -1.05 -0.22
C ASP A 227 -21.40 0.24 0.56
N ALA A 228 -21.42 1.41 -0.08
CA ALA A 228 -21.96 2.61 0.56
C ALA A 228 -23.46 2.70 0.31
N ARG A 229 -24.25 2.02 1.15
CA ARG A 229 -25.67 2.32 1.30
C ARG A 229 -25.82 3.33 2.43
N GLU A 230 -26.46 4.46 2.14
CA GLU A 230 -26.98 5.42 3.13
C GLU A 230 -25.93 6.07 4.05
N GLY A 231 -24.85 6.63 3.49
CA GLY A 231 -23.95 7.55 4.22
C GLY A 231 -23.18 6.93 5.39
N ARG A 232 -23.19 5.60 5.54
CA ARG A 232 -22.37 4.86 6.52
C ARG A 232 -21.20 4.18 5.80
N PRO A 233 -19.96 4.32 6.31
CA PRO A 233 -18.83 3.55 5.78
C PRO A 233 -19.13 2.05 5.89
N GLY A 234 -19.09 1.34 4.76
CA GLY A 234 -19.22 -0.12 4.78
C GLY A 234 -18.06 -0.77 5.52
N LYS A 235 -18.23 -2.03 5.96
CA LYS A 235 -17.14 -2.82 6.60
C LYS A 235 -15.87 -2.83 5.74
N THR A 236 -16.04 -2.88 4.42
CA THR A 236 -14.98 -2.82 3.42
C THR A 236 -14.16 -1.52 3.52
N THR A 237 -14.81 -0.37 3.64
CA THR A 237 -14.17 0.95 3.78
C THR A 237 -13.34 1.06 5.06
N MET A 238 -13.86 0.56 6.19
CA MET A 238 -13.12 0.56 7.45
C MET A 238 -11.88 -0.35 7.40
N SER A 239 -12.01 -1.51 6.75
CA SER A 239 -10.86 -2.40 6.55
C SER A 239 -9.79 -1.75 5.65
N GLU A 240 -10.19 -1.11 4.55
CA GLU A 240 -9.26 -0.45 3.64
C GLU A 240 -8.51 0.71 4.33
N ALA A 241 -9.20 1.52 5.14
CA ALA A 241 -8.56 2.59 5.90
C ALA A 241 -7.50 2.07 6.88
N GLN A 242 -7.77 0.96 7.57
CA GLN A 242 -6.79 0.33 8.46
C GLN A 242 -5.60 -0.26 7.70
N LEU A 243 -5.84 -0.90 6.56
CA LEU A 243 -4.80 -1.43 5.68
C LEU A 243 -3.87 -0.31 5.19
N ILE A 244 -4.44 0.80 4.75
CA ILE A 244 -3.70 2.00 4.34
C ILE A 244 -2.89 2.54 5.53
N GLY A 245 -3.50 2.67 6.71
CA GLY A 245 -2.80 3.15 7.90
C GLY A 245 -1.58 2.30 8.30
N ARG A 246 -1.66 0.98 8.13
CA ARG A 246 -0.56 0.03 8.35
C ARG A 246 0.50 0.08 7.26
N GLY A 247 0.07 0.18 6.00
CA GLY A 247 0.94 0.20 4.84
C GLY A 247 1.65 1.54 4.59
N ALA A 248 1.11 2.64 5.12
CA ALA A 248 1.60 3.99 4.88
C ALA A 248 2.74 4.42 5.82
N ARG A 249 3.43 3.51 6.52
CA ARG A 249 4.59 3.90 7.33
C ARG A 249 5.67 4.55 6.48
N TYR A 250 6.29 5.64 6.95
CA TYR A 250 7.33 6.32 6.18
C TYR A 250 8.56 5.42 5.98
N PHE A 251 9.08 5.37 4.74
CA PHE A 251 10.34 4.67 4.46
C PHE A 251 11.51 5.56 4.88
N PRO A 252 12.35 5.17 5.86
CA PRO A 252 13.39 6.06 6.38
C PRO A 252 14.56 6.23 5.40
N PHE A 253 14.78 7.44 4.91
CA PHE A 253 15.97 7.81 4.14
C PHE A 253 16.41 9.24 4.46
N GLN A 254 17.65 9.56 4.13
CA GLN A 254 18.23 10.91 4.25
C GLN A 254 19.21 11.13 3.10
N LEU A 255 19.27 12.35 2.57
CA LEU A 255 20.24 12.75 1.55
C LEU A 255 21.48 13.41 2.18
N ASP A 256 21.26 14.15 3.26
CA ASP A 256 22.28 14.81 4.05
C ASP A 256 22.05 14.53 5.55
N ALA A 257 23.00 14.95 6.39
CA ALA A 257 22.98 14.68 7.83
C ALA A 257 22.08 15.64 8.64
N ALA A 258 21.60 16.73 8.04
CA ALA A 258 20.74 17.71 8.70
C ALA A 258 19.25 17.30 8.62
N GLN A 259 18.91 16.47 7.64
CA GLN A 259 17.56 15.93 7.45
C GLN A 259 17.18 14.90 8.51
N ASP A 260 15.94 14.98 9.01
CA ASP A 260 15.36 13.90 9.82
C ASP A 260 15.12 12.68 8.94
N LYS A 261 15.82 11.59 9.24
CA LYS A 261 15.73 10.31 8.53
C LYS A 261 14.33 9.69 8.57
N TYR A 262 13.55 9.97 9.61
CA TYR A 262 12.28 9.30 9.89
C TYR A 262 11.05 10.14 9.55
N LYS A 263 11.25 11.32 8.94
CA LYS A 263 10.17 12.20 8.50
C LYS A 263 10.23 12.49 7.01
N ARG A 264 9.06 12.70 6.41
CA ARG A 264 8.92 13.27 5.07
C ARG A 264 9.55 14.67 5.00
N LYS A 265 10.08 14.99 3.83
CA LYS A 265 10.92 16.16 3.56
C LYS A 265 10.33 17.05 2.46
N PHE A 266 9.60 16.46 1.52
CA PHE A 266 9.19 17.12 0.28
C PHE A 266 7.70 17.48 0.25
N ASP A 267 7.03 17.57 1.40
CA ASP A 267 5.60 17.96 1.46
C ASP A 267 5.34 19.35 0.83
N GLU A 268 6.25 20.31 1.02
CA GLU A 268 6.13 21.68 0.49
C GLU A 268 6.84 21.89 -0.86
N ASP A 269 7.63 20.90 -1.30
CA ASP A 269 8.43 20.95 -2.52
C ASP A 269 7.81 20.01 -3.56
N VAL A 270 6.65 20.43 -4.07
CA VAL A 270 5.76 19.57 -4.87
C VAL A 270 6.37 19.13 -6.19
N ASP A 271 7.30 19.92 -6.75
CA ASP A 271 7.99 19.65 -8.01
C ASP A 271 9.22 18.74 -7.83
N ASN A 272 9.55 18.38 -6.58
CA ASN A 272 10.70 17.53 -6.31
C ASN A 272 10.44 16.07 -6.68
N LYS A 273 11.21 15.57 -7.65
CA LYS A 273 11.10 14.17 -8.11
C LYS A 273 11.30 13.13 -6.99
N LEU A 274 11.95 13.47 -5.87
CA LEU A 274 12.11 12.56 -4.74
C LEU A 274 10.84 12.40 -3.89
N ARG A 275 9.84 13.27 -4.07
CA ARG A 275 8.56 13.19 -3.38
C ARG A 275 7.85 11.85 -3.62
N ILE A 276 8.10 11.21 -4.77
CA ILE A 276 7.59 9.87 -5.10
C ILE A 276 8.04 8.80 -4.09
N LEU A 277 9.18 8.98 -3.41
CA LEU A 277 9.69 8.09 -2.35
C LEU A 277 9.02 8.32 -0.99
N GLU A 278 8.20 9.36 -0.89
CA GLU A 278 7.46 9.74 0.32
C GLU A 278 5.95 9.54 0.16
N GLN A 279 5.50 9.04 -0.99
CA GLN A 279 4.09 8.84 -1.32
C GLN A 279 3.72 7.36 -1.37
N LEU A 280 2.53 7.03 -0.86
CA LEU A 280 1.84 5.76 -1.08
C LEU A 280 0.67 6.00 -2.01
N PHE A 281 0.58 5.23 -3.08
CA PHE A 281 -0.50 5.35 -4.05
C PHE A 281 -1.54 4.26 -3.87
N TYR A 282 -2.79 4.68 -3.76
CA TYR A 282 -3.94 3.80 -3.71
C TYR A 282 -4.66 3.83 -5.06
N HIS A 283 -4.56 2.74 -5.80
CA HIS A 283 -5.12 2.59 -7.15
C HIS A 283 -6.52 2.00 -7.09
N SER A 284 -7.51 2.72 -7.64
CA SER A 284 -8.91 2.29 -7.64
C SER A 284 -9.63 2.75 -8.90
N ALA A 285 -10.64 2.01 -9.37
CA ALA A 285 -11.43 2.44 -10.52
C ALA A 285 -12.42 3.55 -10.15
N TYR A 286 -13.03 3.45 -8.96
CA TYR A 286 -14.00 4.40 -8.45
C TYR A 286 -13.78 4.57 -6.96
N ASN A 287 -13.75 5.81 -6.46
CA ASN A 287 -13.83 6.04 -5.03
C ASN A 287 -15.29 6.30 -4.63
N VAL A 288 -15.71 5.75 -3.49
CA VAL A 288 -16.97 6.19 -2.87
C VAL A 288 -16.68 7.55 -2.27
N LYS A 289 -17.34 8.60 -2.77
CA LYS A 289 -17.34 9.92 -2.13
C LYS A 289 -18.01 9.87 -0.76
#